data_AF-A0A839GF38-F1
#
_entry.id   AF-A0A839GF38-F1
#
_cell.length_a   1.000
_cell.length_b   1.000
_cell.length_c   1.000
_cell.angle_alpha   90.00
_cell.angle_beta   90.00
_cell.angle_gamma   90.00
#
_symmetry.space_group_name_H-M   'P 1'
#
loop_
_entity.id
_entity.type
_entity.pdbx_description
1 polymer ?
#
loop_
_entity_poly.entity_id
_entity_poly.type
_entity_poly.pdbx_seq_one_letter_code
_entity_poly.pdbx_strand_id
1 'polypeptide(L)'
;MKATLLFCLCLLVAVAPKVQAQPGSPQKTNAVHRLAQLVDSFDKIQYRHLFTYDRQGRPATHQLDYSKDGKLVSTGILNYAYDPATGKLLSKTSD
;
A
#
# COMPACT_ATOMS: atom_id res chain seq x y z
N MET A 1 14.77 -56.62 53.75
CA MET A 1 13.76 -56.24 52.74
C MET A 1 14.28 -54.99 52.04
N LYS A 2 14.74 -55.12 50.79
CA LYS A 2 15.28 -54.01 49.98
C LYS A 2 14.32 -53.78 48.81
N ALA A 3 13.71 -52.60 48.76
CA ALA A 3 12.78 -52.21 47.71
C ALA A 3 13.59 -51.65 46.52
N THR A 4 13.51 -52.31 45.38
CA THR A 4 14.10 -51.87 44.11
C THR A 4 13.11 -50.94 43.41
N LEU A 5 13.42 -49.65 43.32
CA LEU A 5 12.65 -48.68 42.54
C LEU A 5 12.94 -48.88 41.04
N LEU A 6 11.91 -49.25 40.27
CA LEU A 6 11.96 -49.31 38.80
C LEU A 6 11.77 -47.89 38.24
N PHE A 7 12.82 -47.31 37.65
CA PHE A 7 12.72 -46.04 36.93
C PHE A 7 12.19 -46.31 35.51
N CYS A 8 10.94 -45.94 35.27
CA CYS A 8 10.31 -46.00 33.94
C CYS A 8 10.79 -44.80 33.12
N LEU A 9 11.68 -45.03 32.15
CA LEU A 9 12.17 -43.99 31.24
C LEU A 9 11.14 -43.77 30.12
N CYS A 10 10.24 -42.81 30.30
CA CYS A 10 9.34 -42.38 29.24
C CYS A 10 10.12 -41.63 28.14
N LEU A 11 10.32 -42.28 26.99
CA LEU A 11 10.82 -41.63 25.77
C LEU A 11 9.75 -40.65 25.24
N LEU A 12 9.93 -39.35 25.50
CA LEU A 12 9.14 -38.30 24.88
C LEU A 12 9.59 -38.13 23.42
N VAL A 13 8.84 -38.71 22.47
CA VAL A 13 9.01 -38.42 21.05
C VAL A 13 8.38 -37.05 20.77
N ALA A 14 9.22 -36.04 20.58
CA ALA A 14 8.78 -34.72 20.12
C ALA A 14 8.26 -34.82 18.68
N VAL A 15 6.94 -34.77 18.51
CA VAL A 15 6.31 -34.59 17.20
C VAL A 15 6.45 -33.11 16.83
N ALA A 16 7.32 -32.80 15.86
CA ALA A 16 7.40 -31.45 15.31
C ALA A 16 6.04 -31.09 14.67
N PRO A 17 5.46 -29.91 14.93
CA PRO A 17 4.24 -29.51 14.27
C PRO A 17 4.54 -29.33 12.78
N LYS A 18 3.78 -30.03 11.92
CA LYS A 18 3.75 -29.72 10.48
C LYS A 18 3.26 -28.28 10.35
N VAL A 19 4.16 -27.36 9.99
CA VAL A 19 3.81 -26.00 9.59
C VAL A 19 3.03 -26.11 8.27
N GLN A 20 1.72 -26.19 8.40
CA GLN A 20 0.80 -26.09 7.28
C GLN A 20 0.84 -24.63 6.83
N ALA A 21 1.45 -24.36 5.68
CA ALA A 21 1.47 -23.02 5.10
C ALA A 21 0.01 -22.57 4.89
N GLN A 22 -0.46 -21.66 5.74
CA GLN A 22 -1.70 -20.94 5.51
C GLN A 22 -1.58 -20.17 4.19
N PRO A 23 -2.62 -20.13 3.34
CA PRO A 23 -2.66 -19.20 2.22
C PRO A 23 -2.46 -17.81 2.80
N GLY A 24 -1.34 -17.18 2.45
CA GLY A 24 -0.97 -15.88 2.97
C GLY A 24 -2.14 -14.92 2.84
N SER A 25 -2.53 -14.31 3.95
CA SER A 25 -3.36 -13.11 3.96
C SER A 25 -2.84 -12.17 2.88
N PRO A 26 -3.70 -11.49 2.10
CA PRO A 26 -3.23 -10.60 1.04
C PRO A 26 -2.22 -9.65 1.64
N GLN A 27 -0.96 -9.84 1.26
CA GLN A 27 0.16 -9.09 1.76
C GLN A 27 -0.16 -7.66 1.37
N LYS A 28 -0.53 -6.82 2.35
CA LYS A 28 -0.73 -5.39 2.13
C LYS A 28 0.65 -4.85 1.78
N THR A 29 1.02 -4.99 0.51
CA THR A 29 2.33 -4.59 0.04
C THR A 29 2.40 -3.11 0.32
N ASN A 30 3.38 -2.68 1.11
CA ASN A 30 3.61 -1.27 1.39
C ASN A 30 3.80 -0.57 0.04
N ALA A 31 2.73 -0.01 -0.50
CA ALA A 31 2.76 0.75 -1.73
C ALA A 31 3.38 2.08 -1.30
N VAL A 32 4.65 2.28 -1.67
CA VAL A 32 5.28 3.58 -1.50
C VAL A 32 4.60 4.50 -2.52
N HIS A 33 3.49 5.10 -2.10
CA HIS A 33 2.89 6.22 -2.79
C HIS A 33 3.74 7.43 -2.42
N ARG A 34 4.72 7.76 -3.27
CA ARG A 34 5.39 9.05 -3.12
C ARG A 34 4.33 10.12 -3.31
N LEU A 35 4.33 11.13 -2.45
CA LEU A 35 3.39 12.23 -2.49
C LEU A 35 4.15 13.48 -2.91
N ALA A 36 3.65 14.17 -3.93
CA ALA A 36 4.12 15.52 -4.26
C ALA A 36 2.94 16.47 -4.21
N GLN A 37 3.15 17.63 -3.59
CA GLN A 37 2.18 18.71 -3.56
C GLN A 37 2.81 19.95 -4.20
N LEU A 38 2.08 20.56 -5.13
CA LEU A 38 2.40 21.86 -5.71
C LEU A 38 1.20 22.78 -5.48
N VAL A 39 1.47 24.00 -5.05
CA VAL A 39 0.45 25.03 -4.89
C VAL A 39 0.86 26.21 -5.76
N ASP A 40 0.02 26.55 -6.73
CA ASP A 40 0.10 27.81 -7.47
C ASP A 40 -0.98 28.76 -6.94
N SER A 41 -0.66 30.03 -6.78
CA SER A 41 -1.58 31.01 -6.21
C SER A 41 -1.33 32.38 -6.84
N PHE A 42 -2.40 32.95 -7.39
CA PHE A 42 -2.40 34.25 -8.03
C PHE A 42 -3.75 34.92 -7.82
N ASP A 43 -3.78 36.19 -7.41
CA ASP A 43 -5.00 37.00 -7.24
C ASP A 43 -6.20 36.24 -6.63
N LYS A 44 -6.02 35.75 -5.39
CA LYS A 44 -7.01 34.98 -4.61
C LYS A 44 -7.49 33.67 -5.24
N ILE A 45 -6.97 33.30 -6.41
CA ILE A 45 -7.10 31.99 -7.01
C ILE A 45 -5.95 31.13 -6.49
N GLN A 46 -6.26 29.87 -6.18
CA GLN A 46 -5.28 28.85 -5.84
C GLN A 46 -5.58 27.56 -6.60
N TYR A 47 -4.54 26.97 -7.18
CA TYR A 47 -4.55 25.61 -7.69
C TYR A 47 -3.65 24.76 -6.81
N ARG A 48 -4.22 23.74 -6.14
CA ARG A 48 -3.45 22.75 -5.38
C ARG A 48 -3.43 21.45 -6.15
N HIS A 49 -2.24 21.07 -6.61
CA HIS A 49 -1.99 19.79 -7.24
C HIS A 49 -1.45 18.81 -6.20
N LEU A 50 -2.07 17.65 -6.10
CA LEU A 50 -1.61 16.54 -5.28
C LEU A 50 -1.38 15.32 -6.16
N PHE A 51 -0.15 14.85 -6.23
CA PHE A 51 0.23 13.68 -7.02
C PHE A 51 0.60 12.53 -6.11
N THR A 52 0.10 11.34 -6.43
CA THR A 52 0.68 10.10 -5.94
C THR A 52 1.45 9.42 -7.05
N TYR A 53 2.46 8.64 -6.69
CA TYR A 53 3.26 7.89 -7.67
C TYR A 53 3.26 6.40 -7.32
N ASP A 54 3.43 5.56 -8.33
CA ASP A 54 3.70 4.14 -8.14
C ASP A 54 5.16 3.88 -7.72
N ARG A 55 5.51 2.60 -7.55
CA ARG A 55 6.85 2.18 -7.11
C ARG A 55 7.94 2.51 -8.11
N GLN A 56 7.59 2.71 -9.38
CA GLN A 56 8.49 3.07 -10.46
C GLN A 56 8.63 4.59 -10.62
N GLY A 57 7.93 5.37 -9.78
CA GLY A 57 7.96 6.84 -9.82
C GLY A 57 7.06 7.44 -10.89
N ARG A 58 6.10 6.69 -11.42
CA ARG A 58 5.12 7.21 -12.40
C ARG A 58 3.86 7.70 -11.70
N PRO A 59 3.21 8.78 -12.17
CA PRO A 59 2.00 9.30 -11.53
C PRO A 59 0.90 8.24 -11.51
N ALA A 60 0.37 7.92 -10.33
CA ALA A 60 -0.74 7.00 -10.13
C ALA A 60 -2.07 7.77 -10.00
N THR A 61 -2.08 8.87 -9.25
CA THR A 61 -3.21 9.79 -9.17
C THR A 61 -2.75 11.24 -9.24
N HIS A 62 -3.63 12.12 -9.71
CA HIS A 62 -3.48 13.57 -9.64
C HIS A 62 -4.81 14.20 -9.25
N GLN A 63 -4.86 14.79 -8.07
CA GLN A 63 -5.97 15.65 -7.64
C GLN A 63 -5.61 17.11 -7.90
N LEU A 64 -6.54 17.85 -8.50
CA LEU A 64 -6.47 19.30 -8.69
C LEU A 64 -7.63 19.96 -7.96
N ASP A 65 -7.31 20.70 -6.91
CA ASP A 65 -8.28 21.56 -6.24
C ASP A 65 -8.12 22.99 -6.73
N TYR A 66 -9.22 23.58 -7.20
CA TYR A 66 -9.33 24.98 -7.54
C TYR A 66 -10.08 25.72 -6.43
N SER A 67 -9.43 26.69 -5.81
CA SER A 67 -10.02 27.57 -4.83
C SER A 67 -10.04 29.01 -5.32
N LYS A 68 -11.08 29.75 -4.96
CA LYS A 68 -11.21 31.19 -5.22
C LYS A 68 -11.65 31.89 -3.94
N ASP A 69 -10.99 33.00 -3.61
CA ASP A 69 -11.27 33.77 -2.39
C ASP A 69 -11.18 32.90 -1.12
N GLY A 70 -10.22 31.95 -1.11
CA GLY A 70 -10.00 31.01 0.00
C GLY A 70 -11.06 29.90 0.12
N LYS A 71 -12.00 29.80 -0.82
CA LYS A 71 -13.04 28.75 -0.83
C LYS A 71 -12.79 27.75 -1.95
N LEU A 72 -12.90 26.45 -1.65
CA LEU A 72 -12.87 25.40 -2.67
C LEU A 72 -14.05 25.58 -3.62
N VAL A 73 -13.77 25.67 -4.91
CA VAL A 73 -14.77 25.82 -5.97
C VAL A 73 -14.96 24.51 -6.72
N SER A 74 -13.87 23.80 -7.03
CA SER A 74 -13.94 22.50 -7.68
C SER A 74 -12.75 21.62 -7.33
N THR A 75 -12.96 20.31 -7.48
CA THR A 75 -11.93 19.27 -7.40
C THR A 75 -12.05 18.39 -8.63
N GLY A 76 -10.93 18.14 -9.30
CA GLY A 76 -10.81 17.12 -10.34
C GLY A 76 -9.84 16.04 -9.90
N ILE A 77 -10.14 14.78 -10.22
CA ILE A 77 -9.26 13.65 -9.90
C ILE A 77 -8.96 12.90 -11.20
N LEU A 78 -7.67 12.70 -11.46
CA LEU A 78 -7.18 11.87 -12.54
C LEU A 78 -6.53 10.62 -11.99
N ASN A 79 -6.88 9.48 -12.57
CA ASN A 79 -6.29 8.18 -12.26
C ASN A 79 -5.53 7.65 -13.48
N TYR A 80 -4.35 7.09 -13.24
CA TYR A 80 -3.47 6.56 -14.28
C TYR A 80 -3.19 5.08 -14.01
N ALA A 81 -3.40 4.24 -15.02
CA ALA A 81 -3.03 2.83 -14.97
C ALA A 81 -1.94 2.53 -16.01
N TYR A 82 -0.94 1.75 -15.63
CA TYR A 82 0.15 1.33 -16.50
C TYR A 82 0.26 -0.18 -16.53
N ASP A 83 0.74 -0.69 -17.65
CA ASP A 83 1.18 -2.06 -17.77
C ASP A 83 2.40 -2.28 -16.88
N PRO A 84 2.40 -3.26 -15.96
CA PRO A 84 3.49 -3.43 -15.00
C PRO A 84 4.77 -3.98 -15.63
N ALA A 85 4.70 -4.63 -16.79
CA ALA A 85 5.86 -5.25 -17.45
C ALA A 85 6.57 -4.29 -18.40
N THR A 86 5.79 -3.56 -19.20
CA THR A 86 6.28 -2.67 -20.26
C THR A 86 6.32 -1.21 -19.83
N GLY A 87 5.54 -0.86 -18.81
CA GLY A 87 5.35 0.50 -18.35
C GLY A 87 4.52 1.42 -19.24
N LYS A 88 3.87 0.86 -20.27
CA LYS A 88 2.96 1.58 -21.14
C LYS A 88 1.73 2.09 -20.35
N LEU A 89 1.30 3.33 -20.60
CA LEU A 89 0.03 3.84 -20.09
C LEU A 89 -1.13 3.05 -20.72
N LEU A 90 -1.96 2.45 -19.88
CA LEU A 90 -3.16 1.69 -20.27
C LEU A 90 -4.41 2.56 -20.26
N SER A 91 -4.57 3.40 -19.22
CA SER A 91 -5.72 4.28 -19.11
C SER A 91 -5.41 5.56 -18.34
N LYS A 92 -6.19 6.60 -18.68
CA LYS A 92 -6.30 7.84 -17.93
C LYS A 92 -7.79 8.13 -17.77
N THR A 93 -8.30 8.12 -16.55
CA THR A 93 -9.71 8.42 -16.26
C THR A 93 -9.82 9.68 -15.43
N SER A 94 -10.93 10.39 -15.60
CA SER A 94 -11.33 11.52 -14.77
C SER A 94 -12.60 11.14 -14.03
N ASP A 95 -12.63 11.44 -12.74
CA ASP A 95 -13.84 11.39 -11.91
C ASP A 95 -14.49 12.78 -11.82
#